data_AF-A0A7V4HID0-F1
#
_entry.id   AF-A0A7V4HID0-F1
#
_cell.length_a   1.000
_cell.length_b   1.000
_cell.length_c   1.000
_cell.angle_alpha   90.00
_cell.angle_beta   90.00
_cell.angle_gamma   90.00
#
_symmetry.space_group_name_H-M   'P 1'
#
loop_
_entity.id
_entity.type
_entity.pdbx_description
1 polymer ?
#
loop_
_entity_poly.entity_id
_entity_poly.type
_entity_poly.pdbx_seq_one_letter_code
_entity_poly.pdbx_strand_id
1 'polypeptide(L)'
;METIAFVRLKTSRFILGSNPFSGFSHQGVERDNLMRHYFKTEVIKATLRAAESQGITTVLARTDHHVMRFLMEYWDEGGRMQWFAQTCPEVGSHEAC
;
A
#
# COMPACT_ATOMS: atom_id res chain seq x y z
N MET A 1 8.91 -12.75 11.01
CA MET A 1 7.71 -13.52 10.61
C MET A 1 8.11 -14.55 9.55
N GLU A 2 7.51 -15.74 9.55
CA GLU A 2 7.71 -16.74 8.49
C GLU A 2 7.14 -16.23 7.15
N THR A 3 7.85 -16.47 6.05
CA THR A 3 7.37 -16.16 4.70
C THR A 3 6.87 -17.42 4.00
N ILE A 4 5.85 -17.27 3.18
CA ILE A 4 5.31 -18.31 2.32
C ILE A 4 5.65 -18.01 0.86
N ALA A 5 5.73 -19.05 0.04
CA ALA A 5 5.80 -18.89 -1.41
C ALA A 5 4.45 -18.42 -1.95
N PHE A 6 4.46 -17.36 -2.75
CA PHE A 6 3.32 -16.87 -3.52
C PHE A 6 3.74 -16.76 -4.98
N VAL A 7 3.38 -17.77 -5.77
CA VAL A 7 3.85 -17.95 -7.14
C VAL A 7 5.39 -17.98 -7.19
N ARG A 8 6.04 -16.92 -7.70
CA ARG A 8 7.52 -16.79 -7.78
C ARG A 8 8.10 -15.86 -6.71
N LEU A 9 7.26 -15.33 -5.83
CA LEU A 9 7.63 -14.37 -4.79
C LEU A 9 7.56 -15.03 -3.41
N LYS A 10 8.18 -14.39 -2.41
CA LYS A 10 8.03 -14.75 -1.00
C LYS A 10 7.31 -13.62 -0.29
N THR A 11 6.25 -13.93 0.43
CA THR A 11 5.48 -12.93 1.18
C THR A 11 5.22 -13.42 2.60
N SER A 12 5.09 -12.50 3.54
CA SER A 12 4.53 -12.81 4.85
C SER A 12 3.10 -13.35 4.74
N ARG A 13 2.71 -14.19 5.71
CA ARG A 13 1.33 -14.72 5.81
C ARG A 13 0.28 -13.62 5.99
N PHE A 14 0.67 -12.47 6.53
CA PHE A 14 -0.14 -11.26 6.59
C PHE A 14 0.34 -10.25 5.55
N ILE A 15 -0.59 -9.66 4.78
CA ILE A 15 -0.32 -8.60 3.80
C ILE A 15 -1.01 -7.33 4.27
N LEU A 16 -0.29 -6.21 4.26
CA LEU A 16 -0.85 -4.92 4.65
C LEU A 16 -1.77 -4.38 3.54
N GLY A 17 -3.02 -4.05 3.87
CA GLY A 17 -3.93 -3.39 2.94
C GLY A 17 -3.79 -1.86 2.97
N SER A 18 -4.04 -1.20 1.83
CA SER A 18 -3.85 0.25 1.68
C SER A 18 -5.12 1.09 1.54
N ASN A 19 -6.33 0.50 1.58
CA ASN A 19 -7.59 1.23 1.34
C ASN A 19 -7.71 2.53 2.15
N PRO A 20 -7.38 2.56 3.46
CA PRO A 20 -7.47 3.80 4.24
C PRO A 20 -6.53 4.90 3.75
N PHE A 21 -5.39 4.56 3.12
CA PHE A 21 -4.40 5.53 2.63
C PHE A 21 -4.95 6.37 1.46
N SER A 22 -5.94 5.85 0.74
CA SER A 22 -6.64 6.56 -0.35
C SER A 22 -8.05 7.02 0.05
N GLY A 23 -8.44 6.82 1.31
CA GLY A 23 -9.75 7.21 1.82
C GLY A 23 -10.90 6.30 1.39
N PHE A 24 -10.67 5.01 1.14
CA PHE A 24 -11.75 4.05 0.88
C PHE A 24 -12.27 3.46 2.19
N SER A 25 -13.20 4.16 2.86
CA SER A 25 -13.71 3.70 4.17
C SER A 25 -14.77 2.62 4.09
N HIS A 26 -15.49 2.54 2.97
CA HIS A 26 -16.72 1.75 2.80
C HIS A 26 -17.84 2.12 3.79
N GLN A 27 -17.81 3.32 4.37
CA GLN A 27 -18.79 3.79 5.34
C GLN A 27 -19.51 5.08 4.89
N GLY A 28 -18.82 5.95 4.16
CA GLY A 28 -19.41 7.17 3.60
C GLY A 28 -18.39 8.29 3.44
N VAL A 29 -18.81 9.36 2.75
CA VAL A 29 -17.94 10.47 2.33
C VAL A 29 -17.26 11.16 3.52
N GLU A 30 -17.97 11.31 4.64
CA GLU A 30 -17.38 11.92 5.85
C GLU A 30 -16.20 11.09 6.38
N ARG A 31 -16.36 9.76 6.45
CA ARG A 31 -15.28 8.87 6.91
C ARG A 31 -14.14 8.81 5.91
N ASP A 32 -14.45 8.82 4.62
CA ASP A 32 -13.45 8.88 3.55
C ASP A 32 -12.57 10.13 3.71
N ASN A 33 -13.20 11.29 3.93
CA ASN A 33 -12.49 12.55 4.16
C ASN A 33 -11.61 12.49 5.42
N LEU A 34 -12.14 11.97 6.53
CA LEU A 34 -11.37 11.77 7.76
C LEU A 34 -10.14 10.88 7.53
N MET A 35 -10.28 9.80 6.77
CA MET A 35 -9.16 8.92 6.41
C MET A 35 -8.10 9.65 5.58
N ARG A 36 -8.50 10.40 4.54
CA ARG A 36 -7.54 11.17 3.73
C ARG A 36 -6.79 12.23 4.54
N HIS A 37 -7.46 12.90 5.47
CA HIS A 37 -6.82 13.90 6.34
C HIS A 37 -5.89 13.29 7.39
N TYR A 38 -6.21 12.08 7.87
CA TYR A 38 -5.39 11.37 8.84
C TYR A 38 -4.16 10.71 8.18
N PHE A 39 -4.36 9.97 7.09
CA PHE A 39 -3.30 9.27 6.35
C PHE A 39 -2.55 10.21 5.41
N LYS A 40 -1.86 11.19 6.00
CA LYS A 40 -0.84 11.97 5.31
C LYS A 40 0.35 11.09 4.94
N THR A 41 1.15 11.50 3.97
CA THR A 41 2.29 10.72 3.47
C THR A 41 3.22 10.24 4.57
N GLU A 42 3.54 11.10 5.55
CA GLU A 42 4.37 10.74 6.70
C GLU A 42 3.73 9.64 7.58
N VAL A 43 2.41 9.69 7.77
CA VAL A 43 1.66 8.68 8.54
C VAL A 43 1.59 7.36 7.78
N ILE A 44 1.40 7.42 6.45
CA ILE A 44 1.44 6.24 5.58
C ILE A 44 2.82 5.57 5.67
N LYS A 45 3.91 6.32 5.46
CA LYS A 45 5.28 5.78 5.54
C LYS A 45 5.59 5.22 6.93
N ALA A 46 5.18 5.90 8.00
CA ALA A 46 5.33 5.38 9.36
C ALA A 46 4.56 4.06 9.57
N THR A 47 3.36 3.94 8.99
CA THR A 47 2.58 2.69 9.02
C THR A 47 3.28 1.56 8.27
N LEU A 48 3.84 1.84 7.08
CA LEU A 48 4.64 0.87 6.31
C LEU A 48 5.88 0.42 7.11
N ARG A 49 6.60 1.35 7.75
CA ARG A 49 7.76 1.02 8.61
C ARG A 49 7.38 0.18 9.82
N ALA A 50 6.27 0.51 10.47
CA ALA A 50 5.77 -0.27 11.58
C ALA A 50 5.46 -1.70 11.14
N ALA A 51 4.76 -1.87 10.01
CA ALA A 51 4.47 -3.17 9.43
C ALA A 51 5.75 -3.96 9.08
N GLU A 52 6.69 -3.30 8.40
CA GLU A 52 8.01 -3.85 8.07
C GLU A 52 8.77 -4.32 9.32
N SER A 53 8.75 -3.54 10.40
CA SER A 53 9.40 -3.88 11.68
C SER A 53 8.83 -5.14 12.34
N GLN A 54 7.55 -5.44 12.08
CA GLN A 54 6.87 -6.66 12.55
C GLN A 54 7.08 -7.85 11.58
N GLY A 55 7.89 -7.65 10.53
CA GLY A 55 8.21 -8.65 9.53
C GLY A 55 7.16 -8.81 8.44
N ILE A 56 6.20 -7.89 8.31
CA ILE A 56 5.30 -7.83 7.16
C ILE A 56 6.13 -7.40 5.95
N THR A 57 6.12 -8.19 4.89
CA THR A 57 7.01 -7.98 3.74
C THR A 57 6.33 -7.30 2.57
N THR A 58 5.01 -7.16 2.60
CA THR A 58 4.22 -6.86 1.41
C THR A 58 3.04 -5.96 1.73
N VAL A 59 2.83 -4.96 0.88
CA VAL A 59 1.64 -4.10 0.86
C VAL A 59 0.85 -4.39 -0.42
N LEU A 60 -0.47 -4.55 -0.29
CA LEU A 60 -1.41 -4.62 -1.41
C LEU A 60 -2.01 -3.22 -1.59
N ALA A 61 -1.70 -2.59 -2.73
CA ALA A 61 -2.12 -1.22 -2.99
C ALA A 61 -2.42 -0.97 -4.47
N ARG A 62 -3.27 0.04 -4.74
CA ARG A 62 -3.68 0.44 -6.09
C ARG A 62 -2.53 1.03 -6.90
N THR A 63 -2.61 0.86 -8.21
CA THR A 63 -1.69 1.45 -9.19
C THR A 63 -2.17 2.83 -9.62
N ASP A 64 -2.14 3.81 -8.70
CA ASP A 64 -2.48 5.22 -8.96
C ASP A 64 -1.34 6.16 -8.59
N HIS A 65 -1.41 7.43 -9.02
CA HIS A 65 -0.32 8.38 -8.81
C HIS A 65 -0.03 8.66 -7.33
N HIS A 66 -1.07 8.62 -6.48
CA HIS A 66 -0.93 8.82 -5.04
C HIS A 66 -0.13 7.68 -4.40
N VAL A 67 -0.50 6.42 -4.68
CA VAL A 67 0.21 5.25 -4.17
C VAL A 67 1.62 5.16 -4.68
N MET A 68 1.82 5.37 -5.99
CA MET A 68 3.15 5.40 -6.57
C MET A 68 4.03 6.45 -5.89
N ARG A 69 3.49 7.65 -5.65
CA ARG A 69 4.26 8.74 -5.05
C ARG A 69 4.78 8.37 -3.66
N PHE A 70 3.92 7.90 -2.76
CA PHE A 70 4.37 7.59 -1.40
C PHE A 70 5.27 6.34 -1.35
N LEU A 71 5.06 5.35 -2.24
CA LEU A 71 5.92 4.17 -2.31
C LEU A 71 7.33 4.52 -2.81
N MET A 72 7.44 5.39 -3.83
CA MET A 72 8.73 5.93 -4.28
C MET A 72 9.48 6.61 -3.12
N GLU A 73 8.83 7.53 -2.40
CA GLU A 73 9.46 8.18 -1.24
C GLU A 73 9.84 7.18 -0.13
N TYR A 74 8.97 6.22 0.15
CA TYR A 74 9.23 5.18 1.14
C TYR A 74 10.48 4.34 0.79
N TRP A 75 10.64 3.97 -0.48
CA TRP A 75 11.81 3.23 -0.97
C TRP A 75 13.08 4.09 -1.02
N ASP A 76 12.99 5.36 -1.43
CA ASP A 76 14.10 6.31 -1.40
C ASP A 76 14.64 6.52 0.03
N GLU A 77 13.77 6.39 1.03
CA GLU A 77 14.11 6.42 2.45
C GLU A 77 14.60 5.06 2.99
N GLY A 78 14.78 4.04 2.14
CA GLY A 78 15.28 2.71 2.51
C GLY A 78 14.20 1.68 2.89
N GLY A 79 12.96 1.88 2.45
CA GLY A 79 11.86 0.92 2.56
C GLY A 79 12.15 -0.35 1.77
N ARG A 80 11.68 -1.51 2.23
CA ARG A 80 11.91 -2.79 1.54
C ARG A 80 10.65 -3.62 1.32
N MET A 81 9.49 -3.13 1.74
CA MET A 81 8.23 -3.82 1.46
C MET A 81 8.00 -3.95 -0.05
N GLN A 82 7.55 -5.14 -0.47
CA GLN A 82 7.08 -5.43 -1.82
C GLN A 82 5.71 -4.80 -2.05
N TRP A 83 5.46 -4.36 -3.28
CA TRP A 83 4.16 -3.86 -3.71
C TRP A 83 3.45 -4.90 -4.57
N PHE A 84 2.36 -5.46 -4.04
CA PHE A 84 1.40 -6.20 -4.85
C PHE A 84 0.42 -5.18 -5.43
N ALA A 85 0.60 -4.89 -6.72
CA ALA A 85 -0.10 -3.82 -7.40
C ALA A 85 -1.51 -4.25 -7.83
N GLN A 86 -2.52 -3.44 -7.49
CA GLN A 86 -3.88 -3.60 -8.00
C GLN A 86 -4.09 -2.65 -9.18
N THR A 87 -4.21 -3.24 -10.36
CA THR A 87 -4.42 -2.52 -11.62
C THR A 87 -5.67 -1.63 -11.53
N CYS A 88 -5.56 -0.40 -12.00
CA CYS A 88 -6.68 0.52 -12.10
C CYS A 88 -6.56 1.36 -13.38
N PRO A 89 -7.66 1.95 -13.88
CA PRO A 89 -7.67 2.58 -15.19
C PRO A 89 -6.90 3.91 -15.24
N GLU A 90 -6.45 4.43 -14.10
CA GLU A 90 -5.82 5.75 -13.97
C GLU A 90 -4.47 5.83 -14.69
N VAL A 91 -3.70 4.75 -14.68
CA VAL A 91 -2.36 4.71 -15.29
C VAL A 91 -2.32 3.95 -16.63
N GLY A 92 -3.46 3.44 -17.09
CA GLY A 92 -3.56 2.63 -18.31
C GLY A 92 -4.83 1.80 -18.35
N SER A 93 -5.15 1.19 -19.50
CA SER A 93 -6.25 0.23 -19.59
C SER A 93 -6.00 -0.96 -18.66
N HIS A 94 -7.06 -1.50 -18.02
CA HIS A 94 -6.97 -2.76 -17.26
C HIS A 94 -6.50 -3.94 -18.11
N GLU A 95 -6.66 -3.87 -19.44
CA GLU A 95 -6.17 -4.88 -20.39
C GLU A 95 -4.67 -4.75 -20.66
N ALA A 96 -4.07 -3.61 -20.33
CA ALA A 96 -2.66 -3.30 -20.56
C ALA A 96 -1.78 -3.47 -19.31
N CYS A 97 -2.38 -3.76 -18.15
CA CYS A 97 -1.68 -3.94 -16.87
C CYS A 97 -1.56 -5.41 -16.47
#